data_AF-A0A8T5P369-F1
#
_entry.id   AF-A0A8T5P369-F1
#
_cell.length_a   1.000
_cell.length_b   1.000
_cell.length_c   1.000
_cell.angle_alpha   90.00
_cell.angle_beta   90.00
_cell.angle_gamma   90.00
#
_symmetry.space_group_name_H-M   'P 1'
#
loop_
_entity.id
_entity.type
_entity.pdbx_description
1 polymer ?
#
loop_
_entity_poly.entity_id
_entity_poly.type
_entity_poly.pdbx_seq_one_letter_code
_entity_poly.pdbx_strand_id
1 'polypeptide(L)'
;KEKEPFTLTLKIENTGTGDASGVTAKLESPIEGDMVAYLGEIKKDDYSNAIFTLDGTTGGKKTGILRITYKDDFGENEIQRELDLIVNPGNSSILLPAIIVIVGIAGAIYVWKWRKPGAP
;
A
#
# COMPACT_ATOMS: atom_id res chain seq x y z
N LYS A 1 -1.89 -6.77 3.14
CA LYS A 1 -1.09 -6.48 4.36
C LYS A 1 0.26 -5.91 3.92
N GLU A 2 1.18 -5.55 4.82
CA GLU A 2 2.55 -5.21 4.40
C GLU A 2 3.11 -6.26 3.41
N LYS A 3 3.76 -5.80 2.34
CA LYS A 3 4.38 -6.62 1.27
C LYS A 3 3.43 -7.51 0.45
N GLU A 4 2.12 -7.34 0.58
CA GLU A 4 1.13 -7.99 -0.32
C GLU A 4 0.55 -6.94 -1.27
N PRO A 5 0.40 -7.25 -2.57
CA PRO A 5 -0.29 -6.38 -3.49
C PRO A 5 -1.77 -6.22 -3.07
N PHE A 6 -2.35 -5.08 -3.39
CA PHE A 6 -3.73 -4.77 -3.05
C PHE A 6 -4.39 -3.89 -4.10
N THR A 7 -5.71 -3.98 -4.19
CA THR A 7 -6.52 -3.14 -5.07
C THR A 7 -7.07 -1.95 -4.31
N LEU A 8 -6.85 -0.75 -4.83
CA LEU A 8 -7.49 0.48 -4.36
C LEU A 8 -8.62 0.86 -5.33
N THR A 9 -9.85 0.89 -4.83
CA THR A 9 -11.01 1.36 -5.60
C THR A 9 -11.47 2.71 -5.06
N LEU A 10 -11.48 3.73 -5.92
CA LEU A 10 -11.98 5.06 -5.60
C LEU A 10 -13.25 5.34 -6.40
N LYS A 11 -14.34 5.67 -5.72
CA LYS A 11 -15.58 6.17 -6.34
C LYS A 11 -15.37 7.64 -6.71
N ILE A 12 -15.45 7.97 -8.00
CA ILE A 12 -15.35 9.33 -8.51
C ILE A 12 -16.74 9.74 -9.00
N GLU A 13 -17.30 10.76 -8.39
CA GLU A 13 -18.65 11.27 -8.66
C GLU A 13 -18.58 12.62 -9.37
N ASN A 14 -19.40 12.79 -10.41
CA ASN A 14 -19.52 14.07 -11.09
C ASN A 14 -20.55 14.93 -10.37
N THR A 15 -20.05 15.84 -9.54
CA THR A 15 -20.86 16.85 -8.84
C THR A 15 -21.02 18.16 -9.64
N GLY A 16 -20.60 18.17 -10.91
CA GLY A 16 -20.75 19.30 -11.82
C GLY A 16 -22.17 19.44 -12.35
N THR A 17 -22.41 20.50 -13.12
CA THR A 17 -23.75 20.75 -13.71
C THR A 17 -23.96 20.13 -15.08
N GLY A 18 -22.91 19.53 -15.67
CA GLY A 18 -22.92 18.88 -16.99
C GLY A 18 -22.04 17.63 -17.00
N ASP A 19 -21.94 16.98 -18.16
CA ASP A 19 -21.21 15.72 -18.32
C ASP A 19 -19.70 15.94 -18.35
N ALA A 20 -18.94 14.99 -17.80
CA ALA A 20 -17.49 14.97 -17.84
C ALA A 20 -17.03 13.86 -18.79
N SER A 21 -16.35 14.22 -19.87
CA SER A 21 -15.85 13.28 -20.88
C SER A 21 -14.35 13.05 -20.74
N GLY A 22 -13.85 11.90 -21.21
CA GLY A 22 -12.43 11.57 -21.19
C GLY A 22 -11.81 11.52 -19.78
N VAL A 23 -12.62 11.20 -18.77
CA VAL A 23 -12.21 11.19 -17.37
C VAL A 23 -11.10 10.16 -17.17
N THR A 24 -9.97 10.61 -16.63
CA THR A 24 -8.81 9.78 -16.27
C THR A 24 -8.38 10.12 -14.86
N ALA A 25 -8.07 9.11 -14.06
CA ALA A 25 -7.54 9.27 -12.71
C ALA A 25 -6.13 8.68 -12.64
N LYS A 26 -5.15 9.49 -12.22
CA LYS A 26 -3.76 9.08 -12.01
C LYS A 26 -3.40 9.22 -10.55
N LEU A 27 -2.89 8.14 -9.95
CA LEU A 27 -2.38 8.14 -8.59
C LEU A 27 -0.86 8.35 -8.60
N GLU A 28 -0.39 9.41 -7.95
CA GLU A 28 1.02 9.67 -7.71
C GLU A 28 1.33 9.29 -6.26
N SER A 29 2.04 8.18 -6.06
CA SER A 29 2.24 7.57 -4.75
C SER A 29 3.67 7.03 -4.63
N PRO A 30 4.23 6.93 -3.41
CA PRO A 30 5.48 6.19 -3.16
C PRO A 30 5.30 4.66 -3.23
N ILE A 31 4.07 4.16 -3.41
CA ILE A 31 3.79 2.76 -3.72
C ILE A 31 3.77 2.61 -5.24
N GLU A 32 4.39 1.56 -5.78
CA GLU A 32 4.41 1.25 -7.23
C GLU A 32 3.20 0.39 -7.65
N GLY A 33 2.99 0.22 -8.96
CA GLY A 33 1.89 -0.55 -9.55
C GLY A 33 1.20 0.13 -10.74
N ASP A 34 -0.04 -0.26 -11.02
CA ASP A 34 -0.90 0.32 -12.06
C ASP A 34 -1.54 1.62 -11.57
N MET A 35 -0.95 2.75 -11.96
CA MET A 35 -1.26 4.08 -11.42
C MET A 35 -2.29 4.89 -12.19
N VAL A 36 -2.85 4.36 -13.28
CA VAL A 36 -3.78 5.10 -14.16
C VAL A 36 -5.06 4.30 -14.35
N ALA A 37 -6.20 4.95 -14.13
CA ALA A 37 -7.52 4.43 -14.43
C ALA A 37 -8.21 5.33 -15.48
N TYR A 38 -8.74 4.71 -16.53
CA TYR A 38 -9.53 5.37 -17.58
C TYR A 38 -11.02 5.14 -17.31
N LEU A 39 -11.76 6.21 -17.00
CA LEU A 39 -13.16 6.14 -16.57
C LEU A 39 -14.14 6.46 -17.71
N GLY A 40 -13.65 7.09 -18.79
CA GLY A 40 -14.48 7.43 -19.95
C GLY A 40 -15.37 8.65 -19.69
N GLU A 41 -16.67 8.51 -19.87
CA GLU A 41 -17.64 9.57 -19.58
C GLU A 41 -18.29 9.33 -18.22
N ILE A 42 -18.43 10.37 -17.41
CA ILE A 42 -19.23 10.38 -16.18
C ILE A 42 -20.29 11.46 -16.33
N LYS A 43 -21.54 11.03 -16.47
CA LYS A 43 -22.68 11.93 -16.63
C LYS A 43 -22.90 12.77 -15.39
N LYS A 44 -23.60 13.88 -15.56
CA LYS A 44 -24.08 14.69 -14.43
C LYS A 44 -24.78 13.81 -13.39
N ASP A 45 -24.45 14.00 -12.12
CA ASP A 45 -25.03 13.28 -10.97
C ASP A 45 -24.76 11.76 -10.99
N ASP A 46 -23.80 11.30 -11.80
CA ASP A 46 -23.38 9.89 -11.89
C ASP A 46 -21.95 9.70 -11.36
N TYR A 47 -21.50 8.44 -11.29
CA TYR A 47 -20.18 8.08 -10.80
C TYR A 47 -19.53 6.94 -11.58
N SER A 48 -18.21 6.83 -11.45
CA SER A 48 -17.44 5.69 -11.93
C SER A 48 -16.36 5.30 -10.92
N ASN A 49 -15.84 4.08 -11.05
CA ASN A 49 -14.85 3.52 -10.13
C ASN A 49 -13.47 3.53 -10.78
N ALA A 50 -12.55 4.30 -10.21
CA ALA A 50 -11.13 4.20 -10.53
C ALA A 50 -10.53 3.01 -9.76
N ILE A 51 -9.97 2.04 -10.47
CA ILE A 51 -9.37 0.84 -9.88
C ILE A 51 -7.86 0.91 -10.13
N PHE A 52 -7.08 0.83 -9.06
CA PHE A 52 -5.62 0.79 -9.10
C PHE A 52 -5.13 -0.52 -8.49
N THR A 53 -4.13 -1.14 -9.11
CA THR A 53 -3.44 -2.31 -8.57
C THR A 53 -2.11 -1.85 -8.01
N LEU A 54 -1.95 -1.89 -6.69
CA LEU A 54 -0.76 -1.42 -5.99
C LEU A 54 0.07 -2.58 -5.50
N ASP A 55 1.38 -2.46 -5.63
CA ASP A 55 2.34 -3.44 -5.14
C ASP A 55 2.41 -3.44 -3.61
N GLY A 56 2.92 -4.54 -3.06
CA GLY A 56 3.14 -4.66 -1.64
C GLY A 56 4.20 -3.67 -1.14
N THR A 57 3.84 -2.83 -0.16
CA THR A 57 4.75 -1.86 0.47
C THR A 57 4.98 -2.15 1.95
N THR A 58 5.96 -1.47 2.55
CA THR A 58 6.21 -1.50 3.98
C THR A 58 5.09 -0.85 4.78
N GLY A 59 4.91 -1.28 6.03
CA GLY A 59 3.94 -0.68 6.93
C GLY A 59 4.17 0.82 7.16
N GLY A 60 3.10 1.53 7.48
CA GLY A 60 3.10 2.97 7.79
C GLY A 60 2.19 3.80 6.89
N LYS A 61 2.24 5.12 7.09
CA LYS A 61 1.53 6.12 6.29
C LYS A 61 2.26 6.39 4.98
N LYS A 62 1.54 6.32 3.86
CA LYS A 62 2.01 6.68 2.52
C LYS A 62 1.09 7.77 1.97
N THR A 63 1.64 8.96 1.71
CA THR A 63 0.87 10.08 1.16
C THR A 63 1.08 10.14 -0.34
N GLY A 64 -0.01 10.32 -1.08
CA GLY A 64 -0.01 10.46 -2.53
C GLY A 64 -0.97 11.54 -3.02
N ILE A 65 -0.92 11.82 -4.31
CA ILE A 65 -1.79 12.79 -5.00
C ILE A 65 -2.60 12.05 -6.05
N LEU A 66 -3.93 12.14 -5.97
CA LEU A 66 -4.83 11.75 -7.03
C LEU A 66 -5.05 12.94 -7.97
N ARG A 67 -4.65 12.79 -9.23
CA ARG A 67 -4.96 13.73 -10.33
C ARG A 67 -6.11 13.19 -11.15
N ILE A 68 -7.19 13.97 -11.26
CA ILE A 68 -8.33 13.65 -12.11
C ILE A 68 -8.36 14.66 -13.24
N THR A 69 -8.26 14.18 -14.48
CA THR A 69 -8.39 15.02 -15.68
C THR A 69 -9.69 14.69 -16.39
N TYR A 70 -10.38 15.69 -16.90
CA TYR A 70 -11.61 15.51 -17.67
C TYR A 70 -11.82 16.68 -18.63
N LYS A 71 -12.74 16.49 -19.59
CA LYS A 71 -13.17 17.53 -20.51
C LYS A 71 -14.66 17.80 -20.33
N ASP A 72 -15.00 19.09 -20.23
CA ASP A 72 -16.38 19.59 -20.24
C ASP A 72 -16.59 20.56 -21.41
N ASP A 73 -17.73 21.25 -21.41
CA ASP A 73 -18.09 22.24 -22.44
C ASP A 73 -17.15 23.46 -22.49
N PHE A 74 -16.36 23.69 -21.44
CA PHE A 74 -15.44 24.81 -21.30
C PHE A 74 -13.98 24.44 -21.59
N GLY A 75 -13.67 23.14 -21.69
CA GLY A 75 -12.36 22.64 -22.08
C GLY A 75 -11.83 21.53 -21.18
N GLU A 76 -10.51 21.39 -21.16
CA GLU A 76 -9.82 20.41 -20.31
C GLU A 76 -9.61 20.98 -18.91
N ASN A 77 -9.84 20.14 -17.90
CA ASN A 77 -9.77 20.49 -16.50
C ASN A 77 -8.97 19.43 -15.73
N GLU A 78 -8.35 19.86 -14.63
CA GLU A 78 -7.62 18.99 -13.69
C GLU A 78 -8.03 19.28 -12.24
N ILE A 79 -8.24 18.23 -11.46
CA ILE A 79 -8.45 18.29 -10.02
C ILE A 79 -7.37 17.46 -9.33
N GLN A 80 -6.78 18.01 -8.26
CA GLN A 80 -5.82 17.31 -7.40
C GLN A 80 -6.40 17.08 -6.00
N ARG A 81 -6.17 15.90 -5.44
CA ARG A 81 -6.55 15.52 -4.08
C ARG A 81 -5.41 14.76 -3.40
N GLU A 82 -5.08 15.14 -2.18
CA GLU A 82 -4.15 14.38 -1.35
C GLU A 82 -4.85 13.16 -0.75
N LEU A 83 -4.15 12.02 -0.73
CA LEU A 83 -4.64 10.75 -0.19
C LEU A 83 -3.61 10.17 0.77
N ASP A 84 -4.07 9.77 1.95
CA ASP A 84 -3.27 9.05 2.94
C ASP A 84 -3.64 7.57 2.95
N LEU A 85 -2.71 6.72 2.52
CA LEU A 85 -2.82 5.28 2.57
C LEU A 85 -2.12 4.75 3.83
N ILE A 86 -2.87 4.09 4.70
CA ILE A 86 -2.35 3.50 5.94
C ILE A 86 -2.19 1.99 5.74
N VAL A 87 -0.95 1.52 5.65
CA VAL A 87 -0.62 0.10 5.50
C VAL A 87 -0.25 -0.47 6.86
N ASN A 88 -1.01 -1.45 7.32
CA ASN A 88 -0.73 -2.09 8.60
C ASN A 88 0.58 -2.90 8.52
N PRO A 89 1.53 -2.69 9.45
CA PRO A 89 2.77 -3.45 9.49
C PRO A 89 2.49 -4.94 9.67
N GLY A 90 3.31 -5.77 9.04
CA GLY A 90 3.25 -7.21 9.17
C GLY A 90 3.71 -7.67 10.54
N ASN A 91 3.13 -8.76 11.05
CA ASN A 91 3.52 -9.34 12.33
C ASN A 91 4.88 -10.03 12.19
N SER A 92 5.98 -9.35 12.53
CA SER A 92 7.32 -9.92 12.58
C SER A 92 7.53 -10.67 13.91
N SER A 93 7.07 -11.92 13.99
CA SER A 93 7.35 -12.77 15.16
C SER A 93 8.82 -13.21 15.19
N ILE A 94 9.67 -12.37 15.77
CA ILE A 94 11.10 -12.64 16.01
C ILE A 94 11.34 -13.61 17.19
N LEU A 95 10.29 -14.00 17.90
CA LEU A 95 10.37 -14.77 19.14
C LEU A 95 10.93 -16.19 18.92
N LEU A 96 10.50 -16.88 17.87
CA LEU A 96 10.95 -18.25 17.59
C LEU A 96 12.46 -18.37 17.32
N PRO A 97 13.05 -17.60 16.38
CA PRO A 97 14.50 -17.68 16.13
C PRO A 97 15.32 -17.23 17.35
N ALA A 98 14.85 -16.26 18.12
CA ALA A 98 15.52 -15.82 19.35
C ALA A 98 15.57 -16.95 20.41
N ILE A 99 14.47 -17.68 20.61
CA ILE A 99 14.41 -18.82 21.54
C ILE A 99 15.37 -19.93 21.11
N ILE A 100 15.43 -20.25 19.81
CA ILE A 100 16.34 -21.29 19.27
C ILE A 100 17.80 -20.94 19.57
N VAL A 101 18.19 -19.68 19.37
CA VAL A 101 19.56 -19.23 19.67
C VAL A 101 19.88 -19.34 21.17
N ILE A 102 18.96 -18.93 22.03
CA ILE A 102 19.14 -19.00 23.50
C ILE A 102 19.31 -20.46 23.94
N VAL A 103 18.44 -21.36 23.47
CA VAL A 103 18.52 -22.80 23.80
C VAL A 103 19.82 -23.41 23.28
N GLY A 104 20.25 -23.05 22.07
CA GLY A 104 21.52 -23.49 21.49
C GLY A 104 22.73 -23.07 22.32
N ILE A 105 22.78 -21.80 22.77
CA ILE A 105 23.84 -21.29 23.64
C ILE A 105 23.82 -22.00 24.99
N ALA A 106 22.65 -22.15 25.62
CA ALA A 106 22.52 -22.84 26.91
C ALA A 106 22.98 -24.30 26.81
N GLY A 107 22.59 -25.01 25.76
CA GLY A 107 23.05 -26.38 25.48
C GLY A 107 24.56 -26.46 25.27
N ALA A 108 25.15 -25.53 24.52
CA ALA A 108 26.59 -25.47 24.30
C ALA A 108 27.37 -25.22 25.60
N ILE A 109 26.89 -24.30 26.46
CA ILE A 109 27.49 -24.03 27.78
C ILE A 109 27.38 -25.26 28.69
N TYR A 110 26.22 -25.93 28.70
CA TYR A 110 26.00 -27.13 29.51
C TYR A 110 26.96 -28.26 29.11
N VAL A 111 27.06 -28.54 27.80
CA VAL A 111 27.99 -29.54 27.25
C VAL A 111 29.44 -29.17 27.56
N TRP A 112 29.82 -27.89 27.44
CA TRP A 112 31.18 -27.45 27.75
C TRP A 112 31.52 -27.60 29.24
N LYS A 113 30.58 -27.35 30.15
CA LYS A 113 30.76 -27.60 31.59
C LYS A 113 30.88 -29.09 31.91
N TRP A 114 30.06 -29.94 31.28
CA TRP A 114 30.13 -31.39 31.47
C TRP A 114 31.39 -32.03 30.88
N ARG A 115 31.96 -31.43 29.81
CA ARG A 115 33.22 -31.89 29.19
C ARG A 115 34.48 -31.43 29.92
N LYS A 116 34.37 -30.71 31.05
CA LYS A 116 35.49 -30.46 31.97
C LYS A 116 35.43 -31.50 33.11
N PRO A 117 35.88 -32.75 32.93
CA PRO A 117 36.21 -33.60 34.07
C PRO A 117 37.33 -32.90 34.85
N GLY A 118 37.24 -32.93 36.18
CA GLY A 118 38.08 -32.14 37.09
C GLY A 118 39.55 -32.07 36.64
N ALA A 119 40.04 -30.84 36.46
CA ALA A 119 41.47 -30.61 36.45
C ALA A 119 41.98 -30.86 37.88
N PRO A 120 43.10 -31.60 38.05
CA PRO A 120 43.67 -31.96 39.36
C PRO A 120 44.06 -30.74 40.20
#